data_AF-A0A9E1PBT5-F1
#
_entry.id   AF-A0A9E1PBT5-F1
#
_cell.length_a   1.000
_cell.length_b   1.000
_cell.length_c   1.000
_cell.angle_alpha   90.00
_cell.angle_beta   90.00
_cell.angle_gamma   90.00
#
_symmetry.space_group_name_H-M   'P 1'
#
loop_
_entity.id
_entity.type
_entity.pdbx_description
1 polymer ?
#
loop_
_entity_poly.entity_id
_entity_poly.type
_entity_poly.pdbx_seq_one_letter_code
_entity_poly.pdbx_strand_id
1 'polypeptide(L)'
;MYSTNEEITLGRQYSFQIEKQLQLINDPIINEYINDIGQRLVSVSQRKNLRYTFKVVNDPAINAFALPGGFCYVNLGLILFADTESELASVIGHEIGHVVGEHGMENMTKQNIIGIAGALALGSSPSFGEEFMASLIQTGIITNYGRAAELEADKFGIQQ
;
A
#
# COMPACT_ATOMS: atom_id res chain seq x y z
N MET A 1 -9.13 -14.31 -10.72
CA MET A 1 -8.59 -12.94 -10.86
C MET A 1 -9.70 -12.00 -10.42
N TYR A 2 -9.40 -11.13 -9.46
CA TYR A 2 -10.32 -10.06 -9.05
C TYR A 2 -10.27 -8.94 -10.08
N SER A 3 -11.37 -8.21 -10.22
CA SER A 3 -11.41 -7.03 -11.07
C SER A 3 -10.65 -5.87 -10.42
N THR A 4 -10.09 -4.98 -11.23
CA THR A 4 -9.45 -3.74 -10.76
C THR A 4 -10.38 -2.91 -9.86
N ASN A 5 -11.70 -2.93 -10.11
CA ASN A 5 -12.66 -2.21 -9.28
C ASN A 5 -12.82 -2.83 -7.88
N GLU A 6 -12.79 -4.16 -7.76
CA GLU A 6 -12.82 -4.85 -6.47
C GLU A 6 -11.54 -4.54 -5.69
N GLU A 7 -10.39 -4.59 -6.35
CA GLU A 7 -9.10 -4.21 -5.76
C GLU A 7 -9.13 -2.79 -5.18
N ILE A 8 -9.58 -1.80 -5.98
CA ILE A 8 -9.70 -0.40 -5.55
C ILE A 8 -10.66 -0.27 -4.35
N THR A 9 -11.76 -1.01 -4.36
CA THR A 9 -12.76 -0.96 -3.29
C THR A 9 -12.20 -1.51 -1.99
N LEU A 10 -11.54 -2.67 -2.04
CA LEU A 10 -10.88 -3.29 -0.88
C LEU A 10 -9.75 -2.40 -0.36
N GLY A 11 -8.90 -1.89 -1.26
CA GLY A 11 -7.84 -0.94 -0.95
C GLY A 11 -8.34 0.29 -0.22
N ARG A 12 -9.44 0.89 -0.69
CA ARG A 12 -10.07 2.06 -0.06
C ARG A 12 -10.60 1.76 1.33
N GLN A 13 -11.24 0.61 1.52
CA GLN A 13 -11.73 0.19 2.84
C GLN A 13 -10.57 -0.01 3.81
N TYR A 14 -9.49 -0.65 3.35
CA TYR A 14 -8.30 -0.89 4.14
C TYR A 14 -7.58 0.41 4.51
N SER A 15 -7.39 1.30 3.52
CA SER A 15 -6.88 2.66 3.67
C SER A 15 -7.68 3.46 4.70
N PHE A 16 -9.02 3.42 4.63
CA PHE A 16 -9.88 4.10 5.60
C PHE A 16 -9.68 3.58 7.03
N GLN A 17 -9.50 2.27 7.22
CA GLN A 17 -9.31 1.70 8.56
C GLN A 17 -7.90 1.95 9.11
N ILE A 18 -6.86 1.79 8.29
CA ILE A 18 -5.48 2.00 8.74
C ILE A 18 -5.23 3.48 9.09
N GLU A 19 -5.81 4.41 8.34
CA GLU A 19 -5.66 5.85 8.61
C GLU A 19 -6.26 6.30 9.94
N LYS A 20 -7.16 5.53 10.55
CA LYS A 20 -7.63 5.77 11.93
C LYS A 20 -6.52 5.49 12.97
N GLN A 21 -5.55 4.65 12.61
CA GLN A 21 -4.45 4.22 13.48
C GLN A 21 -3.14 4.95 13.19
N LEU A 22 -2.97 5.46 11.96
CA LEU A 22 -1.78 6.20 11.54
C LEU A 22 -1.86 7.67 11.95
N GLN A 23 -0.74 8.21 12.41
CA GLN A 23 -0.58 9.66 12.56
C GLN A 23 -0.12 10.26 11.24
N LEU A 24 -1.06 10.71 10.40
CA LEU A 24 -0.70 11.31 9.11
C LEU A 24 -0.11 12.72 9.28
N ILE A 25 0.92 13.02 8.49
CA ILE A 25 1.46 14.37 8.35
C ILE A 25 0.59 15.15 7.36
N ASN A 26 0.02 16.28 7.80
CA ASN A 26 -0.84 17.14 6.97
C ASN A 26 -0.10 18.38 6.44
N ASP A 27 1.23 18.31 6.34
CA ASP A 27 2.05 19.36 5.74
C ASP A 27 1.95 19.29 4.21
N PRO A 28 1.47 20.35 3.53
CA PRO A 28 1.29 20.32 2.09
C PRO A 28 2.61 20.21 1.32
N ILE A 29 3.70 20.78 1.82
CA ILE A 29 5.01 20.77 1.15
C ILE A 29 5.58 19.35 1.16
N ILE A 30 5.54 18.69 2.32
CA ILE A 30 6.05 17.32 2.45
C ILE A 30 5.21 16.35 1.60
N ASN A 31 3.88 16.47 1.66
CA ASN A 31 3.00 15.61 0.89
C ASN A 31 3.12 15.85 -0.62
N GLU A 32 3.27 17.09 -1.07
CA GLU A 32 3.49 17.42 -2.48
C GLU A 32 4.80 16.83 -2.99
N TYR A 33 5.90 16.97 -2.22
CA TYR A 33 7.19 16.39 -2.58
C TYR A 33 7.14 14.86 -2.76
N ILE A 34 6.55 14.15 -1.79
CA ILE A 34 6.41 12.69 -1.88
C ILE A 34 5.47 12.28 -3.00
N ASN A 35 4.37 13.02 -3.18
CA ASN A 35 3.46 12.78 -4.30
C ASN A 35 4.17 12.98 -5.64
N ASP A 36 4.98 14.02 -5.82
CA ASP A 36 5.67 14.30 -7.08
C ASP A 36 6.67 13.19 -7.44
N ILE A 37 7.43 12.68 -6.47
CA ILE A 37 8.29 11.51 -6.67
C ILE A 37 7.45 10.30 -7.10
N GLY A 38 6.38 10.02 -6.34
CA GLY A 38 5.49 8.90 -6.62
C GLY A 38 4.83 8.97 -7.99
N GLN A 39 4.31 10.15 -8.39
CA GLN A 39 3.67 10.34 -9.69
C GLN A 39 4.67 10.26 -10.85
N ARG A 40 5.92 10.74 -10.66
CA ARG A 40 6.99 10.55 -11.64
C ARG A 40 7.22 9.05 -11.89
N LEU A 41 7.35 8.24 -10.83
CA LEU A 41 7.53 6.79 -10.94
C LEU A 41 6.30 6.09 -11.55
N VAL A 42 5.09 6.48 -11.16
CA VAL A 42 3.84 5.95 -11.75
C VAL A 42 3.74 6.26 -13.25
N SER A 43 4.23 7.42 -13.69
CA SER A 43 4.16 7.83 -15.11
C SER A 43 4.90 6.88 -16.06
N VAL A 44 5.85 6.11 -15.53
CA VAL A 44 6.73 5.16 -16.24
C VAL A 44 6.47 3.71 -15.83
N SER A 45 5.66 3.47 -14.80
CA SER A 45 5.27 2.11 -14.37
C SER A 45 4.36 1.39 -15.37
N GLN A 46 4.24 0.07 -15.21
CA GLN A 46 3.44 -0.77 -16.11
C GLN A 46 1.92 -0.69 -15.83
N ARG A 47 1.50 -0.06 -14.72
CA ARG A 47 0.10 -0.07 -14.25
C ARG A 47 -0.41 1.33 -13.92
N LYS A 48 -0.65 2.12 -14.97
CA LYS A 48 -1.03 3.56 -14.90
C LYS A 48 -2.54 3.81 -14.79
N ASN A 49 -3.36 2.76 -14.90
CA ASN A 49 -4.82 2.85 -14.88
C ASN A 49 -5.42 2.96 -13.48
N LEU A 50 -4.58 2.94 -12.44
CA LEU A 50 -4.97 3.18 -11.05
C LEU A 50 -4.72 4.64 -10.66
N ARG A 51 -5.50 5.13 -9.71
CA ARG A 51 -5.22 6.42 -9.07
C ARG A 51 -4.34 6.19 -7.85
N TYR A 52 -3.04 6.42 -8.00
CA TYR A 52 -2.11 6.32 -6.88
C TYR A 52 -2.24 7.51 -5.95
N THR A 53 -2.22 7.24 -4.65
CA THR A 53 -2.16 8.26 -3.61
C THR A 53 -0.97 7.99 -2.71
N PHE A 54 -0.20 9.01 -2.40
CA PHE A 54 0.94 8.92 -1.51
C PHE A 54 0.66 9.77 -0.27
N LYS A 55 0.83 9.19 0.92
CA LYS A 55 0.62 9.87 2.20
C LYS A 55 1.81 9.65 3.11
N VAL A 56 2.16 10.67 3.88
CA VAL A 56 3.27 10.59 4.83
C VAL A 56 2.75 10.27 6.22
N VAL A 57 3.37 9.29 6.87
CA VAL A 57 3.07 8.86 8.23
C VAL A 57 4.13 9.39 9.17
N ASN A 58 3.72 10.04 10.26
CA ASN A 58 4.59 10.48 11.35
C ASN A 58 5.02 9.28 12.20
N ASP A 59 5.92 8.48 11.66
CA ASP A 59 6.49 7.29 12.29
C ASP A 59 8.01 7.29 12.07
N PRO A 60 8.83 7.15 13.12
CA PRO A 60 10.29 7.12 12.99
C PRO A 60 10.85 5.82 12.36
N ALA A 61 10.03 4.79 12.15
CA ALA A 61 10.47 3.57 11.48
C ALA A 61 10.86 3.85 10.02
N ILE A 62 11.95 3.23 9.57
CA ILE A 62 12.40 3.26 8.18
C ILE A 62 11.53 2.27 7.40
N ASN A 63 10.37 2.73 6.92
CA ASN A 63 9.41 1.89 6.23
C ASN A 63 8.59 2.66 5.19
N ALA A 64 8.09 1.95 4.20
CA ALA A 64 7.01 2.34 3.32
C ALA A 64 6.17 1.10 3.03
N PHE A 65 4.92 1.29 2.61
CA PHE A 65 4.08 0.18 2.19
C PHE A 65 3.01 0.63 1.20
N ALA A 66 2.61 -0.28 0.31
CA ALA A 66 1.47 -0.11 -0.56
C ALA A 66 0.30 -1.06 -0.23
N LEU A 67 -0.91 -0.53 -0.32
CA LEU A 67 -2.15 -1.30 -0.26
C LEU A 67 -2.70 -1.51 -1.68
N PRO A 68 -3.54 -2.54 -1.89
CA PRO A 68 -4.24 -2.76 -3.15
C PRO A 68 -4.91 -1.49 -3.69
N GLY A 69 -4.92 -1.29 -5.00
CA GLY A 69 -5.60 -0.15 -5.63
C GLY A 69 -4.83 1.16 -5.61
N GLY A 70 -3.56 1.16 -5.18
CA GLY A 70 -2.63 2.29 -5.33
C GLY A 70 -2.53 3.23 -4.12
N PHE A 71 -2.92 2.78 -2.92
CA PHE A 71 -2.75 3.59 -1.70
C PHE A 71 -1.37 3.32 -1.09
N CYS A 72 -0.47 4.27 -1.19
CA CYS A 72 0.92 4.15 -0.77
C CYS A 72 1.19 5.06 0.44
N TYR A 73 1.96 4.54 1.40
CA TYR A 73 2.31 5.22 2.64
C TYR A 73 3.82 5.21 2.82
N VAL A 74 4.37 6.36 3.20
CA VAL A 74 5.80 6.56 3.41
C VAL A 74 6.01 7.08 4.83
N ASN A 75 6.81 6.38 5.64
CA ASN A 75 7.09 6.85 6.99
C ASN A 75 8.09 8.00 6.98
N LEU A 76 7.92 8.96 7.89
CA LEU A 76 8.86 10.07 8.09
C LEU A 76 10.28 9.56 8.37
N GLY A 77 10.42 8.46 9.10
CA GLY A 77 11.71 7.81 9.35
C GLY A 77 12.46 7.44 8.07
N LEU A 78 11.76 6.94 7.04
CA LEU A 78 12.36 6.64 5.74
C LEU A 78 12.81 7.92 5.02
N ILE A 79 11.98 8.97 5.04
CA ILE A 79 12.29 10.26 4.40
C ILE A 79 13.54 10.88 5.04
N LEU A 80 13.67 10.80 6.37
CA LEU A 80 14.82 11.32 7.11
C LEU A 80 16.07 10.45 7.02
N PHE A 81 15.90 9.15 6.71
CA PHE A 81 17.00 8.20 6.59
C PHE A 81 17.68 8.24 5.21
N ALA A 82 16.91 8.49 4.15
CA ALA A 82 17.46 8.55 2.79
C ALA A 82 18.41 9.75 2.63
N ASP A 83 19.63 9.51 2.15
CA ASP A 83 20.63 10.55 1.90
C ASP A 83 20.33 11.29 0.57
N THR A 84 19.60 10.65 -0.34
CA THR A 84 19.27 11.21 -1.65
C THR A 84 17.82 10.95 -2.07
N GLU A 85 17.28 11.79 -2.96
CA GLU A 85 15.97 11.55 -3.58
C GLU A 85 15.92 10.19 -4.29
N SER A 86 17.03 9.76 -4.91
CA SER A 86 17.10 8.48 -5.61
C SER A 86 16.93 7.28 -4.68
N GLU A 87 17.48 7.33 -3.47
CA GLU A 87 17.30 6.28 -2.47
C GLU A 87 15.84 6.20 -2.02
N LEU A 88 15.23 7.35 -1.71
CA LEU A 88 13.81 7.42 -1.37
C LEU A 88 12.91 6.93 -2.53
N ALA A 89 13.21 7.37 -3.76
CA ALA A 89 12.50 6.96 -4.96
C ALA A 89 12.65 5.46 -5.23
N SER A 90 13.79 4.85 -4.88
CA SER A 90 13.98 3.41 -5.05
C SER A 90 13.02 2.59 -4.18
N VAL A 91 12.80 3.00 -2.93
CA VAL A 91 11.86 2.34 -2.02
C VAL A 91 10.41 2.59 -2.46
N ILE A 92 10.05 3.82 -2.83
CA ILE A 92 8.72 4.12 -3.37
C ILE A 92 8.46 3.32 -4.66
N GLY A 93 9.48 3.17 -5.51
CA GLY A 93 9.42 2.36 -6.71
C GLY A 93 9.16 0.90 -6.39
N HIS A 94 9.90 0.32 -5.45
CA HIS A 94 9.66 -1.05 -4.98
C HIS A 94 8.20 -1.25 -4.51
N GLU A 95 7.65 -0.31 -3.73
CA GLU A 95 6.23 -0.34 -3.31
C GLU A 95 5.24 -0.23 -4.48
N ILE A 96 5.51 0.62 -5.47
CA ILE A 96 4.72 0.65 -6.72
C ILE A 96 4.82 -0.71 -7.43
N GLY A 97 5.97 -1.37 -7.40
CA GLY A 97 6.17 -2.72 -7.92
C GLY A 97 5.22 -3.75 -7.30
N HIS A 98 4.94 -3.66 -5.99
CA HIS A 98 3.93 -4.50 -5.34
C HIS A 98 2.49 -4.22 -5.82
N VAL A 99 2.17 -2.98 -6.14
CA VAL A 99 0.87 -2.61 -6.73
C VAL A 99 0.76 -3.11 -8.18
N VAL A 100 1.85 -3.02 -8.95
CA VAL A 100 1.93 -3.51 -10.33
C VAL A 100 1.76 -5.03 -10.36
N GLY A 101 2.45 -5.76 -9.48
CA GLY A 101 2.39 -7.22 -9.35
C GLY A 101 1.15 -7.75 -8.63
N GLU A 102 0.22 -6.88 -8.19
CA GLU A 102 -0.98 -7.26 -7.44
C GLU A 102 -0.69 -8.10 -6.18
N HIS A 103 0.50 -7.97 -5.59
CA HIS A 103 0.98 -8.86 -4.51
C HIS A 103 0.09 -8.79 -3.27
N GLY A 104 -0.46 -7.62 -2.94
CA GLY A 104 -1.42 -7.47 -1.84
C GLY A 104 -2.71 -8.28 -2.08
N MET A 105 -3.23 -8.26 -3.31
CA MET A 105 -4.40 -9.08 -3.68
C MET A 105 -4.07 -10.57 -3.68
N GLU A 106 -2.86 -10.94 -4.10
CA GLU A 106 -2.39 -12.31 -4.04
C GLU A 106 -2.34 -12.82 -2.59
N ASN A 107 -1.78 -12.03 -1.67
CA ASN A 107 -1.77 -12.35 -0.23
C ASN A 107 -3.19 -12.48 0.34
N MET A 108 -4.07 -11.54 0.02
CA MET A 108 -5.47 -11.60 0.45
C MET A 108 -6.19 -12.85 -0.07
N THR A 109 -5.86 -13.30 -1.28
CA THR A 109 -6.39 -14.52 -1.88
C THR A 109 -5.86 -15.76 -1.17
N LYS A 110 -4.53 -15.85 -0.99
CA LYS A 110 -3.85 -16.99 -0.33
C LYS A 110 -4.36 -17.22 1.09
N GLN A 111 -4.66 -16.14 1.81
CA GLN A 111 -5.14 -16.18 3.20
C GLN A 111 -6.67 -16.24 3.31
N ASN A 112 -7.38 -16.37 2.19
CA ASN A 112 -8.85 -16.36 2.12
C ASN A 112 -9.49 -15.12 2.78
N ILE A 113 -8.77 -13.99 2.84
CA ILE A 113 -9.24 -12.73 3.44
C ILE A 113 -10.48 -12.24 2.71
N ILE A 114 -10.51 -12.38 1.37
CA ILE A 114 -11.63 -11.91 0.55
C ILE A 114 -12.89 -12.76 0.78
N GLY A 115 -12.73 -14.08 0.94
CA GLY A 115 -13.83 -14.98 1.28
C GLY A 115 -14.40 -14.68 2.66
N ILE A 116 -13.54 -14.41 3.65
CA ILE A 116 -13.94 -13.97 4.98
C ILE A 116 -14.68 -12.63 4.88
N ALA A 117 -14.11 -11.62 4.22
CA ALA A 117 -14.73 -10.31 4.05
C ALA A 117 -16.12 -10.39 3.39
N GLY A 118 -16.28 -11.25 2.39
CA GLY A 118 -17.57 -11.52 1.75
C GLY A 118 -18.59 -12.14 2.71
N ALA A 119 -18.18 -13.08 3.56
CA ALA A 119 -19.06 -13.65 4.58
C ALA A 119 -19.46 -12.60 5.64
N LEU A 120 -18.55 -11.70 6.02
CA LEU A 120 -18.83 -10.63 6.97
C LEU A 120 -19.88 -9.64 6.43
N ALA A 121 -19.79 -9.32 5.15
CA ALA A 121 -20.74 -8.44 4.47
C ALA A 121 -22.18 -8.99 4.43
N LEU A 122 -22.37 -10.31 4.54
CA LEU A 122 -23.68 -10.97 4.43
C LEU A 122 -24.43 -11.17 5.75
N GLY A 123 -23.84 -10.83 6.91
CA GLY A 123 -24.55 -11.02 8.18
C GLY A 123 -23.77 -10.80 9.47
N SER A 124 -22.54 -10.28 9.42
CA SER A 124 -21.78 -9.96 10.63
C SER A 124 -22.10 -8.55 11.15
N SER A 125 -21.86 -8.33 12.45
CA SER A 125 -21.98 -6.99 13.01
C SER A 125 -20.90 -6.06 12.44
N PRO A 126 -21.17 -4.75 12.30
CA PRO A 126 -20.16 -3.78 11.89
C PRO A 126 -18.89 -3.81 12.75
N SER A 127 -19.04 -4.04 14.07
CA SER A 127 -17.93 -4.13 15.02
C SER A 127 -16.96 -5.28 14.69
N PHE A 128 -17.48 -6.44 14.30
CA PHE A 128 -16.65 -7.59 13.96
C PHE A 128 -15.83 -7.34 12.68
N GLY A 129 -16.42 -6.65 11.70
CA GLY A 129 -15.71 -6.24 10.48
C GLY A 129 -14.55 -5.29 10.78
N GLU A 130 -14.74 -4.32 11.69
CA GLU A 130 -13.67 -3.41 12.11
C GLU A 130 -12.56 -4.15 12.89
N GLU A 131 -12.92 -5.04 13.81
CA GLU A 131 -11.94 -5.87 14.55
C GLU A 131 -11.12 -6.77 13.63
N PHE A 132 -11.78 -7.43 12.66
CA PHE A 132 -11.09 -8.25 11.66
C PHE A 132 -10.10 -7.41 10.85
N MET A 133 -10.52 -6.25 10.34
CA MET A 133 -9.63 -5.35 9.58
C MET A 133 -8.46 -4.85 10.42
N ALA A 134 -8.70 -4.49 11.69
CA ALA A 134 -7.63 -4.10 12.61
C ALA A 134 -6.61 -5.23 12.82
N SER A 135 -7.08 -6.49 12.90
CA SER A 135 -6.18 -7.65 13.03
C SER A 135 -5.29 -7.85 11.80
N LEU A 136 -5.80 -7.61 10.59
CA LEU A 136 -5.02 -7.71 9.37
C LEU A 136 -3.94 -6.63 9.31
N ILE A 137 -4.26 -5.41 9.76
CA ILE A 137 -3.31 -4.29 9.83
C ILE A 137 -2.20 -4.65 10.82
N GLN A 138 -2.56 -5.09 12.02
CA GLN A 138 -1.59 -5.42 13.08
C GLN A 138 -0.63 -6.55 12.66
N THR A 139 -1.12 -7.51 11.89
CA THR A 139 -0.29 -8.63 11.41
C THR A 139 0.55 -8.27 10.18
N GLY A 140 0.24 -7.18 9.49
CA GLY A 140 0.91 -6.80 8.23
C GLY A 140 0.73 -7.84 7.13
N ILE A 141 -0.25 -8.75 7.23
CA ILE A 141 -0.32 -9.95 6.38
C ILE A 141 -0.55 -9.61 4.89
N ILE A 142 -1.14 -8.46 4.60
CA ILE A 142 -1.35 -7.98 3.23
C ILE A 142 -0.05 -7.48 2.61
N THR A 143 0.82 -6.87 3.42
CA THR A 143 2.06 -6.21 2.99
C THR A 143 3.32 -7.06 3.27
N ASN A 144 3.16 -8.27 3.82
CA ASN A 144 4.26 -9.19 4.05
C ASN A 144 4.38 -10.15 2.86
N TYR A 145 5.35 -9.90 1.98
CA TYR A 145 5.45 -10.64 0.72
C TYR A 145 6.51 -11.74 0.78
N GLY A 146 6.26 -12.80 0.01
CA GLY A 146 7.21 -13.89 -0.15
C GLY A 146 8.32 -13.52 -1.13
N ARG A 147 9.45 -14.24 -1.09
CA ARG A 147 10.64 -13.99 -1.92
C ARG A 147 10.37 -13.79 -3.42
N ALA A 148 9.41 -14.51 -4.00
CA ALA A 148 9.08 -14.37 -5.42
C ALA A 148 8.49 -12.98 -5.73
N ALA A 149 7.58 -12.50 -4.88
CA ALA A 149 6.95 -11.20 -5.01
C ALA A 149 7.95 -10.06 -4.76
N GLU A 150 8.85 -10.22 -3.80
CA GLU A 150 9.97 -9.29 -3.55
C GLU A 150 10.86 -9.12 -4.80
N LEU A 151 11.28 -10.24 -5.42
CA LEU A 151 12.11 -10.21 -6.63
C LEU A 151 11.38 -9.59 -7.83
N GLU A 152 10.07 -9.79 -7.92
CA GLU A 152 9.25 -9.19 -8.96
C GLU A 152 9.05 -7.68 -8.73
N ALA A 153 8.82 -7.26 -7.48
CA ALA A 153 8.74 -5.86 -7.10
C ALA A 153 10.06 -5.12 -7.36
N ASP A 154 11.22 -5.73 -7.04
CA ASP A 154 12.54 -5.20 -7.39
C ASP A 154 12.71 -5.01 -8.90
N LYS A 155 12.29 -6.02 -9.68
CA LYS A 155 12.36 -5.96 -11.15
C LYS A 155 11.51 -4.82 -11.69
N PHE A 156 10.28 -4.66 -11.20
CA PHE A 156 9.43 -3.54 -11.60
C PHE A 156 10.00 -2.19 -11.13
N GLY A 157 10.51 -2.15 -9.90
CA GLY A 157 11.16 -1.00 -9.27
C GLY A 157 12.30 -0.42 -10.10
N ILE A 158 13.11 -1.28 -10.72
CA ILE A 158 14.22 -0.88 -11.59
C ILE A 158 13.76 -0.49 -13.01
N GLN A 159 12.63 -1.02 -13.47
CA GLN A 159 12.15 -0.84 -14.85
C GLN A 159 11.28 0.39 -15.06
N GLN A 160 10.81 1.01 -13.99
CA GLN A 160 9.95 2.19 -14.02
C GLN A 160 10.79 3.46 -13.83
#